data_AF-A0A369GQK4-F1
#
_entry.id   AF-A0A369GQK4-F1
#
_cell.length_a   1.000
_cell.length_b   1.000
_cell.length_c   1.000
_cell.angle_alpha   90.00
_cell.angle_beta   90.00
_cell.angle_gamma   90.00
#
_symmetry.space_group_name_H-M   'P 1'
#
loop_
_entity.id
_entity.type
_entity.pdbx_description
1 polymer ?
#
loop_
_entity_poly.entity_id
_entity_poly.type
_entity_poly.pdbx_seq_one_letter_code
_entity_poly.pdbx_strand_id
1 'polypeptide(L)'
;MGLVSSCLFIVLFLQRLVVAGHPGIECGRFQQHFFQHVLDSIDVTDHSRFSAQYINPLYLHALFAVLPVELLVAINTNWHLNTYKLAELLSEEQQHATNTRNLRDSIKFYRQASSTGMRMCWQSNLTIQNRYHKNVLGAINNLLISYESAEWNMPRRPMFLPPGELRHDRPICLSADDVQARWFRKHLPALHRAKFQEDATTPYLDLRKMRNETYTWAGTFGRIVYKVICKSQSGRLLERALPGVPIPAGSYGSFFDKMNAFFQSRSGVCFTLGKKKTGSIPMRFYWIDAGMNDF
;
A
#
# COMPACT_ATOMS: atom_id res chain seq x y z
N MET A 1 -36.87 -32.25 11.13
CA MET A 1 -35.61 -31.52 11.40
C MET A 1 -34.81 -31.23 10.11
N GLY A 2 -35.46 -30.80 9.01
CA GLY A 2 -34.78 -30.60 7.70
C GLY A 2 -34.74 -29.16 7.20
N LEU A 3 -35.60 -28.27 7.70
CA LEU A 3 -35.78 -26.91 7.15
C LEU A 3 -34.77 -25.89 7.69
N VAL A 4 -34.22 -26.08 8.89
CA VAL A 4 -33.28 -25.13 9.53
C VAL A 4 -31.90 -25.18 8.86
N SER A 5 -31.49 -26.36 8.36
CA SER A 5 -30.19 -26.54 7.71
C SER A 5 -30.14 -25.89 6.31
N SER A 6 -31.24 -25.96 5.55
CA SER A 6 -31.33 -25.38 4.21
C SER A 6 -31.30 -23.85 4.23
N CYS A 7 -31.95 -23.21 5.22
CA CYS A 7 -31.86 -21.76 5.38
C CYS A 7 -30.44 -21.30 5.75
N LEU A 8 -29.73 -22.04 6.60
CA LEU A 8 -28.36 -21.70 6.97
C LEU A 8 -27.40 -21.78 5.76
N PHE A 9 -27.55 -22.81 4.92
CA PHE A 9 -26.79 -22.95 3.69
C PHE A 9 -27.11 -21.84 2.68
N ILE A 10 -28.38 -21.48 2.51
CA ILE A 10 -28.78 -20.39 1.60
C ILE A 10 -28.24 -19.04 2.10
N VAL A 11 -28.27 -18.77 3.40
CA VAL A 11 -27.70 -17.54 3.97
C VAL A 11 -26.18 -17.50 3.82
N LEU A 12 -25.47 -18.61 4.05
CA LEU A 12 -24.02 -18.70 3.84
C LEU A 12 -23.64 -18.59 2.35
N PHE A 13 -24.47 -19.14 1.45
CA PHE A 13 -24.26 -19.05 0.01
C PHE A 13 -24.56 -17.64 -0.52
N LEU A 14 -25.60 -16.98 0.01
CA LEU A 14 -25.90 -15.58 -0.28
C LEU A 14 -24.84 -14.63 0.29
N GLN A 15 -24.28 -14.90 1.47
CA GLN A 15 -23.12 -14.16 1.98
C GLN A 15 -21.89 -14.33 1.07
N ARG A 16 -21.65 -15.53 0.52
CA ARG A 16 -20.59 -15.75 -0.48
C ARG A 16 -20.87 -15.06 -1.81
N LEU A 17 -22.13 -14.99 -2.25
CA LEU A 17 -22.53 -14.29 -3.48
C LEU A 17 -22.50 -12.76 -3.35
N VAL A 18 -22.75 -12.20 -2.16
CA VAL A 18 -22.56 -10.76 -1.89
C VAL A 18 -21.07 -10.39 -1.78
N VAL A 19 -20.19 -11.38 -1.58
CA VAL A 19 -18.72 -11.25 -1.68
C VAL A 19 -18.22 -11.43 -3.12
N ALA A 20 -19.10 -11.64 -4.11
CA ALA A 20 -18.75 -11.65 -5.53
C ALA A 20 -18.56 -10.23 -6.12
N GLY A 21 -17.91 -9.34 -5.36
CA GLY A 21 -17.42 -8.07 -5.85
C GLY A 21 -15.90 -8.11 -5.89
N HIS A 22 -15.33 -8.18 -7.09
CA HIS A 22 -13.92 -7.88 -7.41
C HIS A 22 -12.92 -9.03 -7.15
N PRO A 23 -12.50 -9.78 -8.21
CA PRO A 23 -11.50 -10.82 -8.05
C PRO A 23 -10.18 -10.25 -7.52
N GLY A 24 -9.75 -10.74 -6.36
CA GLY A 24 -8.48 -10.36 -5.71
C GLY A 24 -8.58 -9.23 -4.68
N ILE A 25 -9.79 -8.80 -4.30
CA ILE A 25 -10.01 -7.93 -3.13
C ILE A 25 -10.88 -8.67 -2.11
N GLU A 26 -10.47 -8.59 -0.85
CA GLU A 26 -11.22 -9.09 0.31
C GLU A 26 -11.57 -7.92 1.22
N CYS A 27 -12.66 -8.06 1.98
CA CYS A 27 -13.10 -7.03 2.90
C CYS A 27 -13.60 -7.65 4.21
N GLY A 28 -13.44 -6.90 5.29
CA GLY A 28 -13.90 -7.27 6.63
C GLY A 28 -14.14 -6.01 7.47
N ARG A 29 -14.53 -6.21 8.72
CA ARG A 29 -14.75 -5.10 9.67
C ARG A 29 -13.68 -5.11 10.74
N PHE A 30 -13.23 -3.92 11.12
CA PHE A 30 -12.43 -3.78 12.33
C PHE A 30 -13.20 -4.33 13.54
N GLN A 31 -12.48 -4.96 14.46
CA GLN A 31 -13.04 -5.67 15.60
C GLN A 31 -13.06 -4.77 16.82
N GLN A 32 -14.20 -4.66 17.49
CA GLN A 32 -14.24 -4.23 18.89
C GLN A 32 -13.70 -5.37 19.77
N HIS A 33 -12.38 -5.47 19.83
CA HIS A 33 -11.69 -6.55 20.54
C HIS A 33 -11.68 -6.29 22.06
N PHE A 34 -11.51 -7.34 22.87
CA PHE A 34 -11.25 -7.20 24.32
C PHE A 34 -10.09 -6.23 24.62
N PHE A 35 -9.13 -6.09 23.71
CA PHE A 35 -7.96 -5.20 23.86
C PHE A 35 -8.25 -3.74 23.49
N GLN A 36 -9.48 -3.39 23.13
CA GLN A 36 -9.84 -2.01 22.78
C GLN A 36 -9.50 -1.04 23.91
N HIS A 37 -9.74 -1.41 25.17
CA HIS A 37 -9.40 -0.59 26.34
C HIS A 37 -7.88 -0.31 26.45
N VAL A 38 -7.04 -1.30 26.13
CA VAL A 38 -5.58 -1.16 26.08
C VAL A 38 -5.17 -0.25 24.92
N LEU A 39 -5.79 -0.43 23.76
CA LEU A 39 -5.56 0.44 22.62
C LEU A 39 -5.96 1.87 22.95
N ASP A 40 -7.05 2.11 23.67
CA ASP A 40 -7.56 3.42 24.07
C ASP A 40 -6.74 4.09 25.19
N SER A 41 -6.04 3.32 26.02
CA SER A 41 -5.21 3.86 27.10
C SER A 41 -3.87 4.47 26.65
N ILE A 42 -3.47 4.31 25.38
CA ILE A 42 -2.24 4.91 24.84
C ILE A 42 -2.39 6.45 24.76
N ASP A 43 -1.58 7.23 25.46
CA ASP A 43 -1.69 8.68 25.40
C ASP A 43 -1.00 9.20 24.14
N VAL A 44 -1.75 9.40 23.06
CA VAL A 44 -1.23 9.91 21.77
C VAL A 44 -1.04 11.43 21.75
N THR A 45 -1.40 12.14 22.82
CA THR A 45 -1.33 13.61 22.90
C THR A 45 -0.12 14.10 23.67
N ASP A 46 0.19 13.47 24.81
CA ASP A 46 1.36 13.79 25.62
C ASP A 46 2.62 13.13 25.01
N HIS A 47 3.75 13.84 25.01
CA HIS A 47 4.98 13.25 24.45
C HIS A 47 5.58 12.19 25.37
N SER A 48 5.74 12.52 26.65
CA SER A 48 6.44 11.72 27.65
C SER A 48 5.69 10.42 27.97
N ARG A 49 4.37 10.50 28.15
CA ARG A 49 3.51 9.33 28.43
C ARG A 49 3.48 8.39 27.24
N PHE A 50 3.32 8.92 26.03
CA PHE A 50 3.42 8.12 24.82
C PHE A 50 4.75 7.38 24.76
N SER A 51 5.85 8.08 25.08
CA SER A 51 7.21 7.51 25.05
C SER A 51 7.41 6.32 25.97
N ALA A 52 6.72 6.28 27.10
CA ALA A 52 6.71 5.11 27.98
C ALA A 52 5.88 3.94 27.43
N GLN A 53 4.99 4.16 26.47
CA GLN A 53 3.99 3.18 26.01
C GLN A 53 4.29 2.64 24.60
N TYR A 54 4.79 3.47 23.67
CA TYR A 54 4.77 3.16 22.24
C TYR A 54 5.74 2.06 21.81
N ILE A 55 6.75 1.75 22.63
CA ILE A 55 7.67 0.63 22.41
C ILE A 55 7.22 -0.65 23.11
N ASN A 56 6.22 -0.60 23.98
CA ASN A 56 5.80 -1.79 24.73
C ASN A 56 4.96 -2.71 23.83
N PRO A 57 5.38 -3.97 23.62
CA PRO A 57 4.69 -4.90 22.73
C PRO A 57 3.23 -5.17 23.11
N LEU A 58 2.81 -4.99 24.37
CA LEU A 58 1.41 -5.18 24.76
C LEU A 58 0.48 -4.12 24.16
N TYR A 59 0.90 -2.85 24.15
CA TYR A 59 0.12 -1.78 23.52
C TYR A 59 0.11 -1.93 21.99
N LEU A 60 1.22 -2.35 21.40
CA LEU A 60 1.30 -2.60 19.96
C LEU A 60 0.55 -3.88 19.54
N HIS A 61 0.44 -4.87 20.42
CA HIS A 61 -0.41 -6.03 20.19
C HIS A 61 -1.88 -5.63 20.12
N ALA A 62 -2.33 -4.78 21.04
CA ALA A 62 -3.69 -4.23 21.01
C ALA A 62 -3.98 -3.47 19.71
N LEU A 63 -3.00 -2.73 19.18
CA LEU A 63 -3.10 -2.05 17.89
C LEU A 63 -3.38 -3.03 16.73
N PHE A 64 -2.71 -4.18 16.68
CA PHE A 64 -2.95 -5.16 15.61
C PHE A 64 -4.17 -6.06 15.85
N ALA A 65 -4.54 -6.30 17.10
CA ALA A 65 -5.67 -7.16 17.47
C ALA A 65 -7.04 -6.62 16.99
N VAL A 66 -7.16 -5.32 16.74
CA VAL A 66 -8.41 -4.71 16.25
C VAL A 66 -8.60 -4.80 14.73
N LEU A 67 -7.61 -5.29 13.98
CA LEU A 67 -7.74 -5.50 12.53
C LEU A 67 -8.84 -6.53 12.22
N PRO A 68 -9.43 -6.52 11.01
CA PRO A 68 -10.38 -7.56 10.58
C PRO A 68 -9.81 -8.97 10.74
N VAL A 69 -10.62 -9.93 11.23
CA VAL A 69 -10.20 -11.32 11.46
C VAL A 69 -9.66 -11.94 10.18
N GLU A 70 -10.36 -11.74 9.07
CA GLU A 70 -10.00 -12.29 7.76
C GLU A 70 -8.65 -11.74 7.30
N LEU A 71 -8.37 -10.46 7.56
CA LEU A 71 -7.07 -9.87 7.28
C LEU A 71 -5.97 -10.46 8.17
N LEU A 72 -6.24 -10.69 9.46
CA LEU A 72 -5.28 -11.33 10.36
C LEU A 72 -4.96 -12.76 9.91
N VAL A 73 -5.96 -13.52 9.45
CA VAL A 73 -5.77 -14.86 8.85
C VAL A 73 -4.92 -14.77 7.58
N ALA A 74 -5.20 -13.80 6.70
CA ALA A 74 -4.42 -13.59 5.49
C ALA A 74 -2.97 -13.21 5.80
N ILE A 75 -2.73 -12.32 6.78
CA ILE A 75 -1.37 -11.95 7.23
C ILE A 75 -0.64 -13.16 7.80
N ASN A 76 -1.28 -13.96 8.66
CA ASN A 76 -0.66 -15.16 9.22
C ASN A 76 -0.32 -16.17 8.12
N THR A 77 -1.21 -16.35 7.14
CA THR A 77 -1.02 -17.30 6.05
C THR A 77 0.10 -16.87 5.09
N ASN A 78 0.17 -15.59 4.74
CA ASN A 78 1.09 -15.11 3.70
C ASN A 78 2.42 -14.57 4.26
N TRP A 79 2.41 -14.03 5.48
CA TRP A 79 3.60 -13.43 6.12
C TRP A 79 4.16 -14.28 7.25
N HIS A 80 3.42 -15.30 7.72
CA HIS A 80 3.75 -16.12 8.89
C HIS A 80 3.90 -15.29 10.17
N LEU A 81 3.07 -14.26 10.32
CA LEU A 81 3.07 -13.36 11.46
C LEU A 81 1.68 -13.34 12.12
N ASN A 82 1.65 -13.51 13.43
CA ASN A 82 0.48 -13.23 14.25
C ASN A 82 0.59 -11.83 14.88
N THR A 83 -0.46 -11.37 15.55
CA THR A 83 -0.52 -10.03 16.17
C THR A 83 0.58 -9.78 17.19
N TYR A 84 1.02 -10.79 17.93
CA TYR A 84 2.15 -10.69 18.86
C TYR A 84 3.48 -10.45 18.12
N LYS A 85 3.77 -11.25 17.09
CA LYS A 85 4.99 -11.09 16.28
C LYS A 85 5.01 -9.76 15.50
N LEU A 86 3.86 -9.30 15.02
CA LEU A 86 3.74 -7.96 14.44
C LEU A 86 4.10 -6.86 15.47
N ALA A 87 3.65 -7.02 16.72
CA ALA A 87 3.93 -6.08 17.80
C ALA A 87 5.41 -6.06 18.20
N GLU A 88 6.05 -7.22 18.29
CA GLU A 88 7.50 -7.33 18.55
C GLU A 88 8.33 -6.64 17.45
N LEU A 89 8.05 -6.95 16.18
CA LEU A 89 8.77 -6.33 15.05
C LEU A 89 8.60 -4.81 15.04
N LEU A 90 7.38 -4.31 15.28
CA LEU A 90 7.15 -2.88 15.35
C LEU A 90 7.85 -2.27 16.58
N SER A 91 7.84 -2.94 17.74
CA SER A 91 8.53 -2.47 18.95
C SER A 91 10.03 -2.28 18.69
N GLU A 92 10.70 -3.30 18.15
CA GLU A 92 12.13 -3.25 17.80
C GLU A 92 12.45 -2.07 16.86
N GLU A 93 11.63 -1.85 15.84
CA GLU A 93 11.81 -0.74 14.90
C GLU A 93 11.55 0.62 15.54
N GLN A 94 10.59 0.72 16.47
CA GLN A 94 10.27 1.98 17.15
C GLN A 94 11.30 2.38 18.19
N GLN A 95 12.09 1.46 18.75
CA GLN A 95 13.16 1.79 19.71
C GLN A 95 14.18 2.80 19.16
N HIS A 96 14.36 2.82 17.84
CA HIS A 96 15.30 3.72 17.16
C HIS A 96 14.61 4.83 16.36
N ALA A 97 13.28 4.95 16.45
CA ALA A 97 12.52 5.93 15.69
C ALA A 97 12.60 7.32 16.35
N THR A 98 13.11 8.30 15.60
CA THR A 98 13.17 9.70 16.06
C THR A 98 11.85 10.46 15.85
N ASN A 99 10.96 9.94 15.01
CA ASN A 99 9.66 10.55 14.70
C ASN A 99 8.54 9.54 14.85
N THR A 100 7.64 9.78 15.81
CA THR A 100 6.52 8.90 16.13
C THR A 100 5.17 9.41 15.62
N ARG A 101 5.13 10.49 14.82
CA ARG A 101 3.88 11.08 14.32
C ARG A 101 3.01 10.06 13.57
N ASN A 102 3.59 9.33 12.63
CA ASN A 102 2.86 8.33 11.85
C ASN A 102 2.31 7.19 12.73
N LEU A 103 3.02 6.81 13.80
CA LEU A 103 2.54 5.81 14.75
C LEU A 103 1.34 6.34 15.52
N ARG A 104 1.42 7.58 16.06
CA ARG A 104 0.30 8.23 16.76
C ARG A 104 -0.93 8.36 15.87
N ASP A 105 -0.76 8.80 14.63
CA ASP A 105 -1.86 8.99 13.70
C ASP A 105 -2.47 7.64 13.27
N SER A 106 -1.65 6.60 13.15
CA SER A 106 -2.15 5.23 12.94
C SER A 106 -2.96 4.74 14.13
N ILE A 107 -2.48 4.93 15.37
CA ILE A 107 -3.21 4.54 16.58
C ILE A 107 -4.57 5.26 16.64
N LYS A 108 -4.61 6.56 16.37
CA LYS A 108 -5.87 7.33 16.30
C LYS A 108 -6.84 6.75 15.26
N PHE A 109 -6.34 6.45 14.06
CA PHE A 109 -7.14 5.83 13.01
C PHE A 109 -7.70 4.47 13.45
N TYR A 110 -6.85 3.60 13.99
CA TYR A 110 -7.25 2.23 14.37
C TYR A 110 -8.26 2.23 15.53
N ARG A 111 -8.13 3.15 16.49
CA ARG A 111 -9.14 3.37 17.54
C ARG A 111 -10.50 3.71 16.96
N GLN A 112 -10.53 4.70 16.07
CA GLN A 112 -11.78 5.14 15.44
C GLN A 112 -12.37 4.03 14.55
N ALA A 113 -11.52 3.35 13.78
CA ALA A 113 -11.94 2.27 12.90
C ALA A 113 -12.53 1.09 13.71
N SER A 114 -11.88 0.73 14.81
CA SER A 114 -12.36 -0.28 15.76
C SER A 114 -13.67 0.11 16.43
N SER A 115 -13.75 1.31 17.02
CA SER A 115 -14.94 1.74 17.76
C SER A 115 -16.18 1.83 16.88
N THR A 116 -16.01 2.15 15.59
CA THR A 116 -17.11 2.24 14.62
C THR A 116 -17.35 0.95 13.82
N GLY A 117 -16.55 -0.10 14.04
CA GLY A 117 -16.62 -1.33 13.25
C GLY A 117 -16.45 -1.06 11.75
N MET A 118 -15.54 -0.14 11.42
CA MET A 118 -15.30 0.38 10.07
C MET A 118 -15.00 -0.78 9.11
N ARG A 119 -15.73 -0.82 8.00
CA ARG A 119 -15.51 -1.81 6.95
C ARG A 119 -14.36 -1.38 6.06
N MET A 120 -13.44 -2.31 5.80
CA MET A 120 -12.19 -2.05 5.10
C MET A 120 -11.87 -3.23 4.20
N CYS A 121 -11.12 -2.97 3.14
CA CYS A 121 -10.71 -3.97 2.17
C CYS A 121 -9.18 -4.09 2.06
N TRP A 122 -8.71 -5.14 1.42
CA TRP A 122 -7.30 -5.41 1.14
C TRP A 122 -7.18 -6.31 -0.10
N GLN A 123 -5.97 -6.46 -0.63
CA GLN A 123 -5.71 -7.42 -1.69
C GLN A 123 -5.73 -8.85 -1.14
N SER A 124 -6.42 -9.78 -1.79
CA SER A 124 -6.40 -11.20 -1.38
C SER A 124 -4.99 -11.78 -1.36
N ASN A 125 -4.15 -11.38 -2.34
CA ASN A 125 -2.76 -11.82 -2.39
C ASN A 125 -1.85 -10.82 -1.64
N LEU A 126 -1.45 -11.19 -0.44
CA LEU A 126 -0.57 -10.39 0.41
C LEU A 126 0.92 -10.72 0.23
N THR A 127 1.26 -11.65 -0.67
CA THR A 127 2.63 -12.18 -0.81
C THR A 127 3.64 -11.04 -0.90
N ILE A 128 4.70 -11.13 -0.10
CA ILE A 128 5.89 -10.25 -0.09
C ILE A 128 5.67 -8.74 0.10
N GLN A 129 4.45 -8.26 0.38
CA GLN A 129 4.18 -6.82 0.58
C GLN A 129 4.95 -6.26 1.78
N ASN A 130 5.05 -7.01 2.89
CA ASN A 130 5.78 -6.58 4.08
C ASN A 130 7.29 -6.36 3.83
N ARG A 131 7.89 -7.12 2.91
CA ARG A 131 9.33 -7.05 2.59
C ARG A 131 9.74 -5.74 1.93
N TYR A 132 8.80 -5.00 1.35
CA TYR A 132 9.05 -3.73 0.66
C TYR A 132 8.86 -2.50 1.55
N HIS A 133 8.37 -2.68 2.78
CA HIS A 133 8.12 -1.59 3.72
C HIS A 133 9.19 -1.53 4.81
N LYS A 134 9.42 -0.32 5.33
CA LYS A 134 10.37 -0.10 6.43
C LYS A 134 9.95 -0.77 7.73
N ASN A 135 8.64 -0.91 7.94
CA ASN A 135 8.05 -1.52 9.12
C ASN A 135 6.73 -2.23 8.79
N VAL A 136 6.32 -3.13 9.68
CA VAL A 136 5.10 -3.94 9.53
C VAL A 136 3.82 -3.10 9.56
N LEU A 137 3.78 -2.05 10.39
CA LEU A 137 2.63 -1.13 10.46
C LEU A 137 2.43 -0.41 9.13
N GLY A 138 3.51 0.07 8.52
CA GLY A 138 3.48 0.73 7.22
C GLY A 138 3.03 -0.19 6.11
N ALA A 139 3.45 -1.47 6.14
CA ALA A 139 2.96 -2.49 5.21
C ALA A 139 1.45 -2.65 5.32
N ILE A 140 0.92 -2.80 6.54
CA ILE A 140 -0.52 -2.95 6.79
C ILE A 140 -1.26 -1.66 6.39
N ASN A 141 -0.75 -0.49 6.76
CA ASN A 141 -1.40 0.78 6.43
C ASN A 141 -1.50 1.05 4.92
N ASN A 142 -0.55 0.54 4.13
CA ASN A 142 -0.61 0.62 2.68
C ASN A 142 -1.46 -0.51 2.07
N LEU A 143 -1.66 -1.61 2.79
CA LEU A 143 -2.55 -2.69 2.40
C LEU A 143 -4.02 -2.30 2.45
N LEU A 144 -4.38 -1.50 3.46
CA LEU A 144 -5.75 -1.13 3.74
C LEU A 144 -6.33 -0.24 2.64
N ILE A 145 -7.48 -0.67 2.12
CA ILE A 145 -8.28 -0.03 1.09
C ILE A 145 -9.58 0.45 1.75
N SER A 146 -9.97 1.69 1.48
CA SER A 146 -11.29 2.21 1.88
C SER A 146 -12.37 1.45 1.11
N TYR A 147 -13.38 0.98 1.83
CA TYR A 147 -14.46 0.16 1.27
C TYR A 147 -15.14 0.84 0.06
N GLU A 148 -15.33 2.15 0.13
CA GLU A 148 -15.96 2.97 -0.90
C GLU A 148 -15.16 3.02 -2.22
N SER A 149 -13.86 2.73 -2.15
CA SER A 149 -12.94 2.77 -3.29
C SER A 149 -12.52 1.38 -3.77
N ALA A 150 -13.00 0.31 -3.14
CA ALA A 150 -12.61 -1.06 -3.48
C ALA A 150 -12.93 -1.41 -4.95
N GLU A 151 -14.00 -0.83 -5.48
CA GLU A 151 -14.48 -1.06 -6.86
C GLU A 151 -13.82 -0.15 -7.89
N TRP A 152 -13.02 0.81 -7.46
CA TRP A 152 -12.40 1.76 -8.38
C TRP A 152 -11.29 1.07 -9.18
N ASN A 153 -11.05 1.55 -10.40
CA ASN A 153 -9.95 1.06 -11.23
C ASN A 153 -8.60 1.14 -10.52
N MET A 154 -8.41 2.16 -9.66
CA MET A 154 -7.32 2.24 -8.70
C MET A 154 -7.87 2.46 -7.29
N PRO A 155 -7.89 1.42 -6.44
CA PRO A 155 -8.36 1.52 -5.06
C PRO A 155 -7.55 2.50 -4.22
N ARG A 156 -8.20 3.07 -3.21
CA ARG A 156 -7.66 4.13 -2.36
C ARG A 156 -7.49 3.68 -0.93
N ARG A 157 -6.46 4.21 -0.28
CA ARG A 157 -6.31 4.10 1.17
C ARG A 157 -7.28 5.06 1.86
N PRO A 158 -7.64 4.80 3.12
CA PRO A 158 -8.32 5.79 3.94
C PRO A 158 -7.50 7.07 4.05
N MET A 159 -8.15 8.21 3.85
CA MET A 159 -7.49 9.52 3.77
C MET A 159 -6.68 9.86 5.03
N PHE A 160 -7.20 9.53 6.20
CA PHE A 160 -6.58 9.84 7.50
C PHE A 160 -5.57 8.80 7.97
N LEU A 161 -5.44 7.68 7.26
CA LEU A 161 -4.47 6.66 7.62
C LEU A 161 -3.10 7.04 7.03
N PRO A 162 -2.06 7.30 7.84
CA PRO A 162 -0.75 7.67 7.31
C PRO A 162 -0.16 6.53 6.47
N PRO A 163 0.47 6.84 5.31
CA PRO A 163 1.06 5.82 4.47
C PRO A 163 2.31 5.23 5.11
N GLY A 164 2.52 3.94 4.88
CA GLY A 164 3.78 3.29 5.20
C GLY A 164 4.92 3.76 4.30
N GLU A 165 6.11 3.84 4.88
CA GLU A 165 7.32 4.11 4.11
C GLU A 165 7.85 2.84 3.45
N LEU A 166 8.30 2.98 2.21
CA LEU A 166 8.96 1.92 1.47
C LEU A 166 10.46 1.87 1.83
N ARG A 167 11.05 0.68 1.77
CA ARG A 167 12.48 0.52 1.96
C ARG A 167 13.25 1.09 0.77
N HIS A 168 14.42 1.66 1.04
CA HIS A 168 15.33 2.16 0.01
C HIS A 168 16.49 1.18 -0.26
N ASP A 169 16.62 0.13 0.56
CA ASP A 169 17.74 -0.82 0.55
C ASP A 169 17.57 -1.97 -0.46
N ARG A 170 16.45 -2.07 -1.16
CA ARG A 170 16.17 -3.16 -2.10
C ARG A 170 15.26 -2.71 -3.24
N PRO A 171 15.35 -3.35 -4.41
CA PRO A 171 14.43 -3.07 -5.49
C PRO A 171 13.05 -3.66 -5.22
N ILE A 172 12.03 -3.01 -5.76
CA ILE A 172 10.64 -3.47 -5.72
C ILE A 172 10.26 -3.85 -7.14
N CYS A 173 9.95 -5.11 -7.39
CA CYS A 173 9.68 -5.61 -8.74
C CYS A 173 8.24 -6.10 -8.86
N LEU A 174 7.58 -5.69 -9.94
CA LEU A 174 6.21 -6.03 -10.26
C LEU A 174 6.17 -6.68 -11.65
N SER A 175 5.51 -7.83 -11.76
CA SER A 175 5.27 -8.49 -13.04
C SER A 175 3.97 -7.97 -13.68
N ALA A 176 3.73 -8.35 -14.94
CA ALA A 176 2.47 -8.10 -15.63
C ALA A 176 1.24 -8.68 -14.88
N ASP A 177 1.45 -9.77 -14.16
CA ASP A 177 0.42 -10.49 -13.41
C ASP A 177 0.14 -9.92 -12.02
N ASP A 178 0.87 -8.87 -11.61
CA ASP A 178 0.60 -8.18 -10.36
C ASP A 178 -0.75 -7.45 -10.43
N VAL A 179 -1.57 -7.61 -9.39
CA VAL A 179 -2.91 -6.99 -9.33
C VAL A 179 -2.83 -5.46 -9.35
N GLN A 180 -1.80 -4.88 -8.73
CA GLN A 180 -1.59 -3.43 -8.67
C GLN A 180 -1.17 -2.87 -10.03
N ALA A 181 -0.40 -3.64 -10.80
CA ALA A 181 -0.09 -3.30 -12.18
C ALA A 181 -1.36 -3.29 -13.04
N ARG A 182 -2.27 -4.25 -12.84
CA ARG A 182 -3.57 -4.26 -13.53
C ARG A 182 -4.47 -3.08 -13.14
N TRP A 183 -4.55 -2.73 -11.86
CA TRP A 183 -5.31 -1.57 -11.39
C TRP A 183 -4.83 -0.29 -12.04
N PHE A 184 -3.52 -0.06 -12.00
CA PHE A 184 -2.90 1.09 -12.66
C PHE A 184 -3.25 1.16 -14.14
N ARG A 185 -3.08 0.06 -14.89
CA ARG A 185 -3.39 0.03 -16.32
C ARG A 185 -4.85 0.36 -16.61
N LYS A 186 -5.79 -0.11 -15.79
CA LYS A 186 -7.21 0.24 -15.90
C LYS A 186 -7.49 1.71 -15.55
N HIS A 187 -6.71 2.31 -14.66
CA HIS A 187 -6.89 3.69 -14.22
C HIS A 187 -6.21 4.73 -15.12
N LEU A 188 -5.21 4.33 -15.91
CA LEU A 188 -4.47 5.21 -16.83
C LEU A 188 -5.37 6.14 -17.66
N PRO A 189 -6.46 5.68 -18.32
CA PRO A 189 -7.31 6.55 -19.12
C PRO A 189 -7.98 7.67 -18.30
N ALA A 190 -8.26 7.44 -17.01
CA ALA A 190 -8.88 8.44 -16.14
C ALA A 190 -7.93 9.59 -15.76
N LEU A 191 -6.62 9.38 -15.93
CA LEU A 191 -5.58 10.38 -15.68
C LEU A 191 -5.38 11.32 -16.87
N HIS A 192 -5.81 10.92 -18.07
CA HIS A 192 -5.80 11.75 -19.26
C HIS A 192 -6.88 12.83 -19.16
N ARG A 193 -6.50 14.08 -18.93
CA ARG A 193 -7.39 15.25 -18.92
C ARG A 193 -6.65 16.48 -19.41
N ALA A 194 -7.37 17.42 -20.03
CA ALA A 194 -6.84 18.61 -20.72
C ALA A 194 -6.07 19.66 -19.86
N LYS A 195 -5.37 19.29 -18.78
CA LYS A 195 -4.85 20.26 -17.78
C LYS A 195 -3.33 20.26 -17.56
N PHE A 196 -2.56 19.34 -18.14
CA PHE A 196 -1.09 19.32 -18.08
C PHE A 196 -0.51 18.79 -19.38
N GLN A 197 0.39 19.57 -19.99
CA GLN A 197 1.18 19.15 -21.15
C GLN A 197 2.62 19.58 -20.87
N GLU A 198 3.52 18.61 -20.75
CA GLU A 198 4.98 18.86 -20.73
C GLU A 198 5.57 18.68 -22.13
N ASP A 199 4.91 17.86 -22.97
CA ASP A 199 5.16 17.62 -24.38
C ASP A 199 3.84 17.26 -25.13
N ALA A 200 3.88 17.29 -26.47
CA ALA A 200 2.71 17.43 -27.34
C ALA A 200 1.79 16.19 -27.47
N THR A 201 2.04 15.08 -26.77
CA THR A 201 1.44 13.79 -27.13
C THR A 201 0.18 13.41 -26.34
N THR A 202 0.04 13.74 -25.05
CA THR A 202 -1.21 13.49 -24.30
C THR A 202 -1.37 14.40 -23.07
N PRO A 203 -2.54 15.03 -22.82
CA PRO A 203 -2.72 15.87 -21.65
C PRO A 203 -3.03 15.06 -20.37
N TYR A 204 -2.39 15.40 -19.24
CA TYR A 204 -2.56 14.78 -17.92
C TYR A 204 -3.13 15.77 -16.87
N LEU A 205 -3.35 15.34 -15.62
CA LEU A 205 -3.56 16.27 -14.50
C LEU A 205 -2.27 17.03 -14.19
N ASP A 206 -2.37 18.26 -13.65
CA ASP A 206 -1.18 18.99 -13.18
C ASP A 206 -0.44 18.26 -12.04
N LEU A 207 0.86 18.55 -11.88
CA LEU A 207 1.74 17.86 -10.93
C LEU A 207 1.19 17.84 -9.50
N ARG A 208 0.58 18.93 -9.04
CA ARG A 208 0.00 19.02 -7.70
C ARG A 208 -1.20 18.09 -7.57
N LYS A 209 -2.09 18.07 -8.55
CA LYS A 209 -3.22 17.13 -8.61
C LYS A 209 -2.73 15.69 -8.70
N MET A 210 -1.71 15.39 -9.50
CA MET A 210 -1.13 14.05 -9.60
C MET A 210 -0.51 13.59 -8.28
N ARG A 211 0.19 14.46 -7.56
CA ARG A 211 0.72 14.15 -6.22
C ARG A 211 -0.41 13.82 -5.25
N ASN A 212 -1.48 14.62 -5.23
CA ASN A 212 -2.62 14.38 -4.35
C ASN A 212 -3.36 13.09 -4.72
N GLU A 213 -3.58 12.86 -6.02
CA GLU A 213 -4.21 11.67 -6.57
C GLU A 213 -3.44 10.42 -6.15
N THR A 214 -2.16 10.36 -6.45
CA THR A 214 -1.34 9.16 -6.21
C THR A 214 -0.96 8.95 -4.74
N TYR A 215 -0.99 10.00 -3.92
CA TYR A 215 -0.79 9.86 -2.47
C TYR A 215 -1.85 8.96 -1.82
N THR A 216 -3.07 8.96 -2.39
CA THR A 216 -4.21 8.19 -1.88
C THR A 216 -4.28 6.76 -2.42
N TRP A 217 -3.46 6.39 -3.41
CA TRP A 217 -3.49 5.06 -3.99
C TRP A 217 -3.05 3.98 -3.00
N ALA A 218 -3.77 2.86 -3.00
CA ALA A 218 -3.46 1.72 -2.16
C ALA A 218 -2.30 0.86 -2.69
N GLY A 219 -1.75 0.05 -1.78
CA GLY A 219 -0.69 -0.91 -2.05
C GLY A 219 0.71 -0.30 -2.17
N THR A 220 1.70 -1.20 -2.24
CA THR A 220 3.11 -0.85 -2.48
C THR A 220 3.29 -0.03 -3.76
N PHE A 221 2.60 -0.40 -4.83
CA PHE A 221 2.73 0.26 -6.11
C PHE A 221 2.18 1.69 -6.11
N GLY A 222 1.07 1.95 -5.40
CA GLY A 222 0.57 3.31 -5.20
C GLY A 222 1.64 4.23 -4.59
N ARG A 223 2.39 3.71 -3.61
CA ARG A 223 3.51 4.43 -2.98
C ARG A 223 4.71 4.61 -3.90
N ILE A 224 5.02 3.62 -4.74
CA ILE A 224 6.06 3.75 -5.78
C ILE A 224 5.70 4.89 -6.72
N VAL A 225 4.49 4.89 -7.27
CA VAL A 225 4.06 5.91 -8.25
C VAL A 225 4.10 7.30 -7.63
N TYR A 226 3.61 7.46 -6.39
CA TYR A 226 3.72 8.72 -5.67
C TYR A 226 5.17 9.21 -5.55
N LYS A 227 6.11 8.30 -5.22
CA LYS A 227 7.54 8.63 -5.11
C LYS A 227 8.13 9.05 -6.46
N VAL A 228 7.80 8.35 -7.54
CA VAL A 228 8.22 8.69 -8.90
C VAL A 228 7.74 10.09 -9.27
N ILE A 229 6.45 10.39 -9.11
CA ILE A 229 5.87 11.72 -9.43
C ILE A 229 6.51 12.83 -8.61
N CYS A 230 6.81 12.58 -7.34
CA CYS A 230 7.51 13.56 -6.52
C CYS A 230 8.92 13.87 -7.04
N LYS A 231 9.60 12.88 -7.64
CA LYS A 231 10.94 13.04 -8.25
C LYS A 231 10.90 13.67 -9.66
N SER A 232 9.88 13.38 -10.45
CA SER A 232 9.69 13.82 -11.85
C SER A 232 9.42 15.33 -12.01
N GLN A 233 10.25 16.21 -11.41
CA GLN A 233 9.99 17.66 -11.35
C GLN A 233 10.26 18.46 -12.63
N SER A 234 10.95 17.89 -13.61
CA SER A 234 11.01 18.29 -15.02
C SER A 234 12.14 17.47 -15.65
N GLY A 235 11.79 16.31 -16.17
CA GLY A 235 12.76 15.34 -16.65
C GLY A 235 12.77 15.27 -18.17
N ARG A 236 13.93 14.94 -18.75
CA ARG A 236 14.00 14.52 -20.16
C ARG A 236 13.00 13.39 -20.41
N LEU A 237 12.45 13.35 -21.62
CA LEU A 237 11.63 12.23 -22.06
C LEU A 237 12.40 10.94 -21.85
N LEU A 238 11.69 9.90 -21.45
CA LEU A 238 12.26 8.57 -21.44
C LEU A 238 12.52 8.22 -22.92
N GLU A 239 13.74 8.36 -23.41
CA GLU A 239 14.13 7.89 -24.75
C GLU A 239 14.94 6.60 -24.62
N ARG A 240 14.63 5.60 -25.46
CA ARG A 240 15.30 4.28 -25.53
C ARG A 240 15.52 3.59 -24.17
N ALA A 241 14.42 3.08 -23.59
CA ALA A 241 14.46 2.26 -22.39
C ALA A 241 14.97 0.85 -22.71
N LEU A 242 16.11 0.45 -22.13
CA LEU A 242 16.65 -0.90 -22.23
C LEU A 242 16.47 -1.65 -20.91
N PRO A 243 16.03 -2.92 -20.93
CA PRO A 243 16.01 -3.77 -19.74
C PRO A 243 17.39 -3.86 -19.05
N GLY A 244 17.40 -3.91 -17.71
CA GLY A 244 18.61 -3.94 -16.89
C GLY A 244 19.39 -2.62 -16.77
N VAL A 245 19.07 -1.62 -17.58
CA VAL A 245 19.68 -0.29 -17.53
C VAL A 245 18.80 0.65 -16.70
N PRO A 246 19.37 1.40 -15.75
CA PRO A 246 18.59 2.36 -14.97
C PRO A 246 18.00 3.45 -15.86
N ILE A 247 16.69 3.61 -15.75
CA ILE A 247 15.92 4.63 -16.43
C ILE A 247 15.58 5.69 -15.38
N PRO A 248 16.14 6.90 -15.45
CA PRO A 248 15.80 7.95 -14.49
C PRO A 248 14.31 8.27 -14.59
N ALA A 249 13.66 8.59 -13.47
CA ALA A 249 12.32 9.14 -13.49
C ALA A 249 12.31 10.46 -14.29
N GLY A 250 11.90 10.39 -15.56
CA GLY A 250 11.75 11.54 -16.47
C GLY A 250 10.55 12.40 -16.08
N SER A 251 9.86 13.02 -17.05
CA SER A 251 8.53 13.59 -16.80
C SER A 251 7.57 12.53 -16.28
N TYR A 252 6.63 12.91 -15.41
CA TYR A 252 5.65 11.94 -14.94
C TYR A 252 4.70 11.49 -16.05
N GLY A 253 4.43 12.34 -17.05
CA GLY A 253 3.69 11.95 -18.25
C GLY A 253 4.37 10.80 -19.01
N SER A 254 5.67 10.95 -19.30
CA SER A 254 6.47 9.91 -19.95
C SER A 254 6.55 8.63 -19.12
N PHE A 255 6.59 8.74 -17.78
CA PHE A 255 6.44 7.59 -16.89
C PHE A 255 5.11 6.86 -17.13
N PHE A 256 3.96 7.56 -17.09
CA PHE A 256 2.65 6.93 -17.30
C PHE A 256 2.53 6.27 -18.68
N ASP A 257 2.96 6.95 -19.74
CA ASP A 257 2.93 6.44 -21.11
C ASP A 257 3.72 5.13 -21.25
N LYS A 258 4.94 5.09 -20.68
CA LYS A 258 5.81 3.93 -20.79
C LYS A 258 5.46 2.78 -19.87
N MET A 259 4.92 3.06 -18.68
CA MET A 259 4.62 2.02 -17.70
C MET A 259 3.62 0.99 -18.23
N ASN A 260 2.66 1.39 -19.06
CA ASN A 260 1.75 0.43 -19.71
C ASN A 260 2.51 -0.56 -20.61
N ALA A 261 3.43 -0.05 -21.44
CA ALA A 261 4.26 -0.88 -22.32
C ALA A 261 5.19 -1.81 -21.50
N PHE A 262 5.77 -1.30 -20.41
CA PHE A 262 6.64 -2.11 -19.57
C PHE A 262 5.90 -3.24 -18.86
N PHE A 263 4.66 -3.01 -18.40
CA PHE A 263 3.81 -4.07 -17.85
C PHE A 263 3.28 -5.05 -18.89
N GLN A 264 3.29 -4.70 -20.18
CA GLN A 264 2.99 -5.66 -21.25
C GLN A 264 4.20 -6.54 -21.60
N SER A 265 5.41 -6.12 -21.20
CA SER A 265 6.59 -6.98 -21.36
C SER A 265 6.51 -8.19 -20.42
N ARG A 266 6.94 -9.36 -20.89
CA ARG A 266 6.92 -10.62 -20.12
C ARG A 266 7.72 -10.55 -18.81
N SER A 267 8.66 -9.61 -18.73
CA SER A 267 9.60 -9.55 -17.62
C SER A 267 9.15 -8.65 -16.48
N GLY A 268 8.30 -7.65 -16.72
CA GLY A 268 7.87 -6.68 -15.70
C GLY A 268 8.87 -5.54 -15.43
N VAL A 269 8.67 -4.85 -14.30
CA VAL A 269 9.39 -3.61 -13.95
C VAL A 269 9.88 -3.66 -12.51
N CYS A 270 11.12 -3.22 -12.29
CA CYS A 270 11.70 -2.98 -10.98
C CYS A 270 11.90 -1.49 -10.72
N PHE A 271 11.69 -1.10 -9.47
CA PHE A 271 11.83 0.26 -8.97
C PHE A 271 12.89 0.32 -7.89
N THR A 272 13.75 1.34 -7.95
CA THR A 272 14.70 1.64 -6.87
C THR A 272 14.37 2.99 -6.26
N LEU A 273 14.33 3.05 -4.93
CA LEU A 273 14.08 4.29 -4.18
C LEU A 273 15.35 4.85 -3.51
N GLY A 274 16.38 4.02 -3.37
CA GLY A 274 17.70 4.40 -2.87
C GLY A 274 18.79 4.19 -3.91
N LYS A 275 20.02 4.58 -3.57
CA LYS A 275 21.16 4.40 -4.47
C LYS A 275 21.44 2.91 -4.75
N LYS A 276 21.64 2.55 -6.02
CA LYS A 276 21.87 1.16 -6.44
C LYS A 276 22.91 1.07 -7.55
N LYS A 277 23.77 0.05 -7.47
CA LYS A 277 24.80 -0.22 -8.46
C LYS A 277 24.18 -0.78 -9.74
N THR A 278 24.73 -0.40 -10.89
CA THR A 278 24.39 -1.01 -12.18
C THR A 278 24.53 -2.53 -12.11
N GLY A 279 23.56 -3.27 -12.68
CA GLY A 279 23.50 -4.73 -12.61
C GLY A 279 22.78 -5.31 -11.37
N SER A 280 22.31 -4.46 -10.43
CA SER A 280 21.51 -4.92 -9.27
C SER A 280 20.12 -5.41 -9.66
N ILE A 281 19.64 -5.03 -10.85
CA ILE A 281 18.38 -5.48 -11.43
C ILE A 281 18.70 -6.49 -12.54
N PRO A 282 18.04 -7.68 -12.57
CA PRO A 282 18.26 -8.64 -13.64
C PRO A 282 17.94 -8.04 -15.01
N MET A 283 18.76 -8.33 -16.03
CA MET A 283 18.65 -7.76 -17.38
C MET A 283 17.31 -7.99 -18.08
N ARG A 284 16.46 -8.88 -17.56
CA ARG A 284 15.11 -9.07 -18.10
C ARG A 284 14.15 -7.94 -17.72
N PHE A 285 14.29 -7.31 -16.55
CA PHE A 285 13.35 -6.31 -16.04
C PHE A 285 13.69 -4.90 -16.55
N TYR A 286 12.67 -4.09 -16.83
CA TYR A 286 12.88 -2.64 -16.91
C TYR A 286 13.20 -2.09 -15.53
N TRP A 287 14.13 -1.13 -15.45
CA TRP A 287 14.54 -0.54 -14.17
C TRP A 287 14.20 0.95 -14.15
N ILE A 288 13.19 1.33 -13.38
CA ILE A 288 12.89 2.73 -13.09
C ILE A 288 13.63 3.15 -11.82
N ASP A 289 14.54 4.12 -11.96
CA ASP A 289 15.22 4.72 -10.83
C ASP A 289 14.48 5.95 -10.30
N ALA A 290 13.82 5.73 -9.17
CA ALA A 290 13.13 6.76 -8.40
C ALA A 290 13.94 7.25 -7.18
N GLY A 291 15.19 6.82 -7.02
CA GLY A 291 16.10 7.26 -5.95
C GLY A 291 17.02 8.42 -6.35
N MET A 292 17.72 9.05 -5.40
CA MET A 292 18.71 10.10 -5.72
C MET A 292 20.02 9.49 -6.24
N ASN A 293 20.02 8.81 -7.40
CA ASN A 293 21.29 8.50 -8.08
C ASN A 293 21.69 9.72 -8.91
N ASP A 294 22.89 10.22 -8.63
CA ASP A 294 23.60 11.14 -9.50
C ASP A 294 24.16 10.26 -10.63
N PHE A 295 23.65 10.43 -11.85
CA PHE A 295 24.17 9.76 -13.05
C PHE A 295 25.12 10.70 -13.77
#